data_AF-A0A7C4Q1S4-F1
#
_entry.id   AF-A0A7C4Q1S4-F1
#
_cell.length_a   1.000
_cell.length_b   1.000
_cell.length_c   1.000
_cell.angle_alpha   90.00
_cell.angle_beta   90.00
_cell.angle_gamma   90.00
#
_symmetry.space_group_name_H-M   'P 1'
#
loop_
_entity.id
_entity.type
_entity.pdbx_description
1 polymer ?
#
loop_
_entity_poly.entity_id
_entity_poly.type
_entity_poly.pdbx_seq_one_letter_code
_entity_poly.pdbx_strand_id
1 'polypeptide(L)'
;MDKKIFIGILNVALISSLSLYVLGIFGLQPNGYQFDIYSQLGFNILLGYIFSFISAMLLYTLVDKPKKYLYLFLVFAIYFGIIISPYLLGYYLSDRGDSLGSIGYVRTILQTGKTDPLDIYPVYWILLAIVSILSNIPVSEITLLSTILNNFIFILAMLLFVKRFNSKLLLYFTPAFLLTYYHGTTIAQFFAYALNLLVLYLLLVHTLDNMGYGGKGTNALPILILMITLIFSHPFVAFFNLGILLVFALFPRVHPKGFIEKNNTCNKILRIYILVLAGWVSWQQMLMQNLVYIPEFAKNIFIVKQVLYATSIPEVSFFELLKYFVIRFWSQILIYLTALAMALIYFFTYKGKQKLIEKISNHMIEILVASWSIIFTIILLLLKHGYDRVFGLNFMIFGSIAVISALDQKLKASKWHKILIFCLIISMPFSVFGAFYSPVNGMPYTGVTFGELAGVMFSFSHLDQNQKLIDPIGEAKRWSMWLYGYSETFRRGEVLYLYKLPDHFGYGNVTCFSKNEYIERIEHNIFGYKELHKYYYPELLVIVPDYAIEMYEKVPLFNKVARFRYTDEMMLRADHSVNSIYYGSNLRVYKPIPCDNN
;
A
#
# COMPACT_ATOMS: atom_id res chain seq x y z
N MET A 1 -32.37 -11.90 -25.48
CA MET A 1 -32.58 -10.44 -25.35
C MET A 1 -31.74 -9.73 -26.41
N ASP A 2 -32.32 -8.79 -27.15
CA ASP A 2 -31.59 -8.00 -28.16
C ASP A 2 -30.41 -7.25 -27.50
N LYS A 3 -29.25 -7.26 -28.14
CA LYS A 3 -28.04 -6.54 -27.70
C LYS A 3 -28.34 -5.06 -27.48
N LYS A 4 -29.18 -4.43 -28.31
CA LYS A 4 -29.58 -3.02 -28.16
C LYS A 4 -30.39 -2.79 -26.90
N ILE A 5 -31.34 -3.68 -26.59
CA ILE A 5 -32.15 -3.62 -25.37
C ILE A 5 -31.23 -3.77 -24.14
N PHE A 6 -30.28 -4.70 -24.17
CA PHE A 6 -29.33 -4.88 -23.07
C PHE A 6 -28.43 -3.66 -22.85
N ILE A 7 -27.91 -3.07 -23.92
CA ILE A 7 -27.13 -1.81 -23.84
C ILE A 7 -28.01 -0.68 -23.29
N GLY A 8 -29.29 -0.60 -23.67
CA GLY A 8 -30.24 0.37 -23.12
C GLY A 8 -30.40 0.21 -21.60
N ILE A 9 -30.63 -1.01 -21.13
CA ILE A 9 -30.75 -1.32 -19.69
C ILE A 9 -29.48 -0.93 -18.93
N LEU A 10 -28.31 -1.28 -19.46
CA LEU A 10 -27.03 -0.93 -18.83
C LEU A 10 -26.79 0.58 -18.76
N ASN A 11 -27.21 1.34 -19.77
CA ASN A 11 -27.10 2.80 -19.74
C ASN A 11 -28.01 3.41 -18.67
N VAL A 12 -29.25 2.93 -18.56
CA VAL A 12 -30.17 3.37 -17.50
C VAL A 12 -29.59 3.02 -16.13
N ALA A 13 -29.10 1.79 -15.94
CA ALA A 13 -28.45 1.37 -14.69
C ALA A 13 -27.23 2.24 -14.34
N LEU A 14 -26.39 2.55 -15.34
CA LEU A 14 -25.22 3.43 -15.16
C LEU A 14 -25.65 4.84 -14.76
N ILE A 15 -26.61 5.45 -15.47
CA ILE A 15 -27.07 6.81 -15.16
C ILE A 15 -27.70 6.86 -13.78
N SER A 16 -28.61 5.94 -13.45
CA SER A 16 -29.27 5.90 -12.14
C SER A 16 -28.28 5.69 -11.00
N SER A 17 -27.34 4.75 -11.15
CA SER A 17 -26.32 4.52 -10.12
C SER A 17 -25.33 5.68 -9.99
N LEU A 18 -24.98 6.34 -11.11
CA LEU A 18 -24.11 7.51 -11.10
C LEU A 18 -24.82 8.70 -10.45
N SER A 19 -26.12 8.89 -10.69
CA SER A 19 -26.91 9.91 -10.01
C SER A 19 -27.00 9.66 -8.51
N LEU A 20 -27.24 8.42 -8.08
CA LEU A 20 -27.22 8.05 -6.65
C LEU A 20 -25.86 8.37 -6.01
N TYR A 21 -24.78 8.00 -6.69
CA TYR A 21 -23.42 8.29 -6.28
C TYR A 21 -23.14 9.80 -6.16
N VAL A 22 -23.43 10.57 -7.21
CA VAL A 22 -23.16 12.02 -7.26
C VAL A 22 -23.97 12.77 -6.20
N LEU A 23 -25.27 12.47 -6.09
CA LEU A 23 -26.13 13.07 -5.06
C LEU A 23 -25.67 12.71 -3.65
N GLY A 24 -25.25 11.45 -3.45
CA GLY A 24 -24.69 11.00 -2.19
C GLY A 24 -23.41 11.74 -1.82
N ILE A 25 -22.48 11.91 -2.77
CA ILE A 25 -21.24 12.68 -2.54
C ILE A 25 -21.52 14.11 -2.10
N PHE A 26 -22.47 14.80 -2.76
CA PHE A 26 -22.81 16.17 -2.38
C PHE A 26 -23.47 16.27 -0.99
N GLY A 27 -24.01 15.16 -0.48
CA GLY A 27 -24.56 15.06 0.86
C GLY A 27 -23.56 14.65 1.94
N LEU A 28 -22.30 14.34 1.59
CA LEU A 28 -21.30 13.94 2.57
C LEU A 28 -20.96 15.10 3.52
N GLN A 29 -20.92 14.80 4.81
CA GLN A 29 -20.54 15.74 5.86
C GLN A 29 -19.31 15.21 6.61
N PRO A 30 -18.24 16.01 6.77
CA PRO A 30 -17.10 15.66 7.61
C PRO A 30 -17.52 15.53 9.08
N ASN A 31 -17.38 14.35 9.67
CA ASN A 31 -17.72 14.07 11.08
C ASN A 31 -16.47 13.85 11.96
N GLY A 32 -15.29 14.24 11.47
CA GLY A 32 -14.02 13.88 12.09
C GLY A 32 -13.65 12.40 11.89
N TYR A 33 -12.78 11.88 12.75
CA TYR A 33 -12.30 10.51 12.68
C TYR A 33 -13.43 9.53 13.01
N GLN A 34 -13.59 8.55 12.12
CA GLN A 34 -14.46 7.40 12.26
C GLN A 34 -13.66 6.11 12.06
N PHE A 35 -13.85 5.16 12.98
CA PHE A 35 -13.33 3.80 12.90
C PHE A 35 -13.68 3.07 11.60
N ASP A 36 -14.90 3.28 11.09
CA ASP A 36 -15.42 2.65 9.89
C ASP A 36 -15.81 3.68 8.83
N ILE A 37 -14.91 3.93 7.88
CA ILE A 37 -15.16 4.87 6.78
C ILE A 37 -16.33 4.46 5.88
N TYR A 38 -16.62 3.16 5.72
CA TYR A 38 -17.72 2.72 4.85
C TYR A 38 -19.08 3.07 5.45
N SER A 39 -19.19 3.07 6.78
CA SER A 39 -20.39 3.53 7.48
C SER A 39 -20.65 5.02 7.22
N GLN A 40 -19.59 5.83 7.18
CA GLN A 40 -19.68 7.27 6.93
C GLN A 40 -20.02 7.60 5.47
N LEU A 41 -19.54 6.78 4.51
CA LEU A 41 -19.95 6.90 3.11
C LEU A 41 -21.42 6.54 2.90
N GLY A 42 -21.94 5.59 3.68
CA GLY A 42 -23.31 5.14 3.57
C GLY A 42 -23.54 4.15 2.42
N PHE A 43 -24.44 3.21 2.66
CA PHE A 43 -24.67 2.07 1.79
C PHE A 43 -25.11 2.44 0.36
N ASN A 44 -25.90 3.51 0.21
CA ASN A 44 -26.39 3.96 -1.09
C ASN A 44 -25.25 4.44 -2.02
N ILE A 45 -24.25 5.13 -1.46
CA ILE A 45 -23.08 5.58 -2.23
C ILE A 45 -22.27 4.37 -2.69
N LEU A 46 -22.07 3.39 -1.80
CA LEU A 46 -21.36 2.14 -2.10
C LEU A 46 -22.05 1.34 -3.20
N LEU A 47 -23.39 1.22 -3.16
CA LEU A 47 -24.15 0.61 -4.25
C LEU A 47 -24.00 1.42 -5.55
N GLY A 48 -24.05 2.75 -5.47
CA GLY A 48 -23.78 3.65 -6.58
C GLY A 48 -22.44 3.33 -7.26
N TYR A 49 -21.35 3.27 -6.49
CA TYR A 49 -20.04 2.87 -6.98
C TYR A 49 -20.08 1.52 -7.68
N ILE A 50 -20.55 0.48 -7.00
CA ILE A 50 -20.52 -0.90 -7.50
C ILE A 50 -21.28 -1.01 -8.83
N PHE A 51 -22.52 -0.52 -8.88
CA PHE A 51 -23.35 -0.64 -10.07
C PHE A 51 -22.88 0.26 -11.22
N SER A 52 -22.41 1.47 -10.93
CA SER A 52 -21.81 2.33 -11.95
C SER A 52 -20.57 1.68 -12.54
N PHE A 53 -19.72 1.11 -11.69
CA PHE A 53 -18.47 0.49 -12.11
C PHE A 53 -18.73 -0.73 -13.00
N ILE A 54 -19.59 -1.66 -12.55
CA ILE A 54 -19.97 -2.85 -13.34
C ILE A 54 -20.61 -2.45 -14.67
N SER A 55 -21.54 -1.50 -14.64
CA SER A 55 -22.27 -1.07 -15.84
C SER A 55 -21.34 -0.42 -16.86
N ALA A 56 -20.45 0.48 -16.43
CA ALA A 56 -19.48 1.14 -17.29
C ALA A 56 -18.49 0.13 -17.90
N MET A 57 -18.00 -0.84 -17.12
CA MET A 57 -17.13 -1.90 -17.62
C MET A 57 -17.81 -2.81 -18.64
N LEU A 58 -19.06 -3.23 -18.38
CA LEU A 58 -19.84 -4.01 -19.34
C LEU A 58 -20.08 -3.22 -20.63
N LEU A 59 -20.51 -1.96 -20.52
CA LEU A 59 -20.75 -1.08 -21.67
C LEU A 59 -19.49 -0.90 -22.52
N TYR A 60 -18.32 -0.65 -21.91
CA TYR A 60 -17.04 -0.56 -22.62
C TYR A 60 -16.78 -1.77 -23.55
N THR A 61 -17.16 -2.97 -23.12
CA THR A 61 -16.94 -4.18 -23.93
C THR A 61 -17.97 -4.40 -25.04
N LEU A 62 -19.16 -3.82 -24.91
CA LEU A 62 -20.31 -4.08 -25.76
C LEU A 62 -20.51 -3.05 -26.88
N VAL A 63 -20.04 -1.81 -26.68
CA VAL A 63 -20.23 -0.69 -27.62
C VAL A 63 -19.11 -0.54 -28.66
N ASP A 64 -19.35 0.31 -29.66
CA ASP A 64 -18.40 0.64 -30.71
C ASP A 64 -17.33 1.65 -30.28
N LYS A 65 -16.22 1.70 -31.04
CA LYS A 65 -14.98 2.43 -30.72
C LYS A 65 -15.17 3.86 -30.17
N PRO A 66 -15.97 4.78 -30.77
CA PRO A 66 -16.05 6.14 -30.24
C PRO A 66 -16.67 6.17 -28.84
N LYS A 67 -17.68 5.32 -28.59
CA LYS A 67 -18.35 5.21 -27.29
C LYS A 67 -17.51 4.47 -26.25
N LYS A 68 -16.56 3.62 -26.67
CA LYS A 68 -15.66 2.92 -25.73
C LYS A 68 -14.83 3.88 -24.90
N TYR A 69 -14.30 4.94 -25.51
CA TYR A 69 -13.49 5.91 -24.78
C TYR A 69 -14.30 6.65 -23.71
N LEU A 70 -15.57 6.92 -23.96
CA LEU A 70 -16.49 7.49 -22.97
C LEU A 70 -16.64 6.56 -21.76
N TYR A 71 -16.97 5.28 -21.96
CA TYR A 71 -17.13 4.37 -20.81
C TYR A 71 -15.83 4.08 -20.10
N LEU A 72 -14.70 4.07 -20.80
CA LEU A 72 -13.39 3.96 -20.17
C LEU A 72 -13.11 5.18 -19.29
N PHE A 73 -13.39 6.39 -19.78
CA PHE A 73 -13.32 7.60 -18.99
C PHE A 73 -14.23 7.54 -17.75
N LEU A 74 -15.47 7.05 -17.90
CA LEU A 74 -16.39 6.89 -16.76
C LEU A 74 -15.87 5.89 -15.73
N VAL A 75 -15.26 4.77 -16.15
CA VAL A 75 -14.60 3.82 -15.23
C VAL A 75 -13.52 4.52 -14.41
N PHE A 76 -12.68 5.34 -15.05
CA PHE A 76 -11.65 6.12 -14.35
C PHE A 76 -12.25 7.21 -13.45
N ALA A 77 -13.34 7.86 -13.87
CA ALA A 77 -14.01 8.88 -13.07
C ALA A 77 -14.64 8.28 -11.81
N ILE A 78 -15.28 7.10 -11.91
CA ILE A 78 -15.83 6.37 -10.76
C ILE A 78 -14.68 5.95 -9.84
N TYR A 79 -13.59 5.42 -10.40
CA TYR A 79 -12.39 5.06 -9.62
C TYR A 79 -11.82 6.25 -8.85
N PHE A 80 -11.64 7.39 -9.52
CA PHE A 80 -11.18 8.63 -8.90
C PHE A 80 -12.13 9.06 -7.77
N GLY A 81 -13.44 8.96 -8.00
CA GLY A 81 -14.47 9.22 -7.02
C GLY A 81 -14.36 8.36 -5.76
N ILE A 82 -14.00 7.08 -5.91
CA ILE A 82 -13.74 6.20 -4.76
C ILE A 82 -12.50 6.71 -4.00
N ILE A 83 -11.36 6.85 -4.66
CA ILE A 83 -10.08 7.22 -4.00
C ILE A 83 -10.13 8.58 -3.31
N ILE A 84 -10.87 9.55 -3.83
CA ILE A 84 -11.01 10.89 -3.23
C ILE A 84 -12.06 10.93 -2.10
N SER A 85 -12.84 9.86 -1.90
CA SER A 85 -13.90 9.81 -0.87
C SER A 85 -13.41 10.13 0.55
N PRO A 86 -12.29 9.56 1.03
CA PRO A 86 -11.65 10.00 2.27
C PRO A 86 -11.50 11.51 2.39
N TYR A 87 -11.00 12.15 1.33
CA TYR A 87 -10.74 13.58 1.32
C TYR A 87 -12.03 14.38 1.45
N LEU A 88 -13.08 13.96 0.75
CA LEU A 88 -14.42 14.56 0.85
C LEU A 88 -15.05 14.38 2.24
N LEU A 89 -14.66 13.35 2.98
CA LEU A 89 -15.08 13.11 4.37
C LEU A 89 -14.25 13.88 5.42
N GLY A 90 -13.30 14.73 5.00
CA GLY A 90 -12.46 15.52 5.90
C GLY A 90 -11.17 14.81 6.34
N TYR A 91 -10.75 13.77 5.62
CA TYR A 91 -9.44 13.16 5.81
C TYR A 91 -8.39 13.80 4.92
N TYR A 92 -7.32 14.28 5.52
CA TYR A 92 -6.16 14.80 4.83
C TYR A 92 -5.36 13.68 4.13
N LEU A 93 -5.23 12.51 4.74
CA LEU A 93 -4.66 11.30 4.11
C LEU A 93 -5.57 10.10 4.33
N SER A 94 -5.61 9.20 3.35
CA SER A 94 -6.30 7.90 3.44
C SER A 94 -5.55 6.84 4.25
N ASP A 95 -4.34 7.18 4.71
CA ASP A 95 -3.49 6.33 5.55
C ASP A 95 -2.66 7.19 6.49
N ARG A 96 -2.21 6.59 7.60
CA ARG A 96 -1.28 7.23 8.56
C ARG A 96 0.06 6.51 8.53
N GLY A 97 0.95 6.84 9.46
CA GLY A 97 2.20 6.12 9.56
C GLY A 97 3.24 6.51 8.51
N ASP A 98 3.62 5.57 7.64
CA ASP A 98 4.69 5.79 6.66
C ASP A 98 4.35 6.92 5.67
N SER A 99 3.07 7.11 5.35
CA SER A 99 2.61 8.21 4.48
C SER A 99 2.95 9.61 5.06
N LEU A 100 2.92 9.78 6.39
CA LEU A 100 3.33 11.03 7.04
C LEU A 100 4.84 11.22 6.97
N GLY A 101 5.59 10.14 7.19
CA GLY A 101 7.03 10.17 7.07
C GLY A 101 7.49 10.47 5.65
N SER A 102 6.78 9.95 4.65
CA SER A 102 6.97 10.25 3.23
C SER A 102 6.86 11.74 2.91
N ILE A 103 5.86 12.43 3.47
CA ILE A 103 5.76 13.90 3.37
C ILE A 103 6.98 14.56 3.99
N GLY A 104 7.42 14.07 5.16
CA GLY A 104 8.61 14.57 5.84
C GLY A 104 9.90 14.47 5.01
N TYR A 105 10.10 13.36 4.27
CA TYR A 105 11.24 13.23 3.35
C TYR A 105 11.20 14.24 2.21
N VAL A 106 10.03 14.44 1.60
CA VAL A 106 9.85 15.44 0.53
C VAL A 106 10.10 16.84 1.07
N ARG A 107 9.58 17.17 2.26
CA ARG A 107 9.78 18.46 2.92
C ARG A 107 11.27 18.73 3.21
N THR A 108 12.02 17.73 3.68
CA THR A 108 13.47 17.84 3.86
C THR A 108 14.17 18.26 2.56
N ILE A 109 13.81 17.63 1.43
CA ILE A 109 14.39 17.96 0.12
C ILE A 109 14.06 19.39 -0.27
N LEU A 110 12.81 19.83 -0.09
CA LEU A 110 12.39 21.19 -0.42
C LEU A 110 13.09 22.26 0.44
N GLN A 111 13.33 21.98 1.72
CA GLN A 111 13.97 22.91 2.64
C GLN A 111 15.49 22.97 2.48
N THR A 112 16.14 21.84 2.19
CA THR A 112 17.60 21.71 2.25
C THR A 112 18.26 21.50 0.90
N GLY A 113 17.50 21.18 -0.14
CA GLY A 113 18.00 20.76 -1.44
C GLY A 113 18.68 19.38 -1.43
N LYS A 114 18.58 18.62 -0.33
CA LYS A 114 19.27 17.35 -0.13
C LYS A 114 18.31 16.26 0.33
N THR A 115 18.60 15.01 -0.05
CA THR A 115 17.95 13.83 0.51
C THR A 115 18.55 13.52 1.87
N ASP A 116 17.79 12.83 2.72
CA ASP A 116 18.35 12.32 3.97
C ASP A 116 19.44 11.26 3.68
N PRO A 117 20.62 11.31 4.30
CA PRO A 117 21.68 10.34 4.03
C PRO A 117 21.33 8.90 4.40
N LEU A 118 20.34 8.69 5.29
CA LEU A 118 19.86 7.37 5.71
C LEU A 118 18.67 6.89 4.88
N ASP A 119 18.16 7.71 3.96
CA ASP A 119 17.08 7.31 3.07
C ASP A 119 17.61 6.43 1.94
N ILE A 120 17.23 5.16 2.00
CA ILE A 120 17.72 4.13 1.10
C ILE A 120 16.91 4.06 -0.22
N TYR A 121 15.80 4.82 -0.32
CA TYR A 121 14.91 4.85 -1.49
C TYR A 121 14.49 6.29 -1.91
N PRO A 122 15.45 7.18 -2.21
CA PRO A 122 15.18 8.62 -2.34
C PRO A 122 14.41 9.04 -3.59
N VAL A 123 14.40 8.21 -4.63
CA VAL A 123 13.94 8.62 -5.97
C VAL A 123 12.49 9.07 -5.96
N TYR A 124 11.62 8.37 -5.25
CA TYR A 124 10.21 8.74 -5.22
C TYR A 124 10.00 10.11 -4.58
N TRP A 125 10.71 10.41 -3.49
CA TRP A 125 10.59 11.69 -2.80
C TRP A 125 11.20 12.84 -3.61
N ILE A 126 12.31 12.59 -4.31
CA ILE A 126 12.90 13.55 -5.26
C ILE A 126 11.87 13.91 -6.34
N LEU A 127 11.20 12.91 -6.91
CA LEU A 127 10.17 13.14 -7.94
C LEU A 127 9.01 13.98 -7.39
N LEU A 128 8.52 13.69 -6.18
CA LEU A 128 7.45 14.49 -5.56
C LEU A 128 7.91 15.93 -5.25
N ALA A 129 9.15 16.11 -4.79
CA ALA A 129 9.71 17.44 -4.55
C ALA A 129 9.81 18.25 -5.85
N ILE A 130 10.28 17.64 -6.95
CA ILE A 130 10.34 18.27 -8.27
C ILE A 130 8.93 18.66 -8.74
N VAL A 131 7.94 17.76 -8.60
CA VAL A 131 6.55 18.08 -8.96
C VAL A 131 6.05 19.25 -8.13
N SER A 132 6.36 19.32 -6.83
CA SER A 132 5.99 20.44 -5.96
C SER A 132 6.58 21.76 -6.41
N ILE A 133 7.88 21.78 -6.70
CA ILE A 133 8.58 22.97 -7.20
C ILE A 133 7.99 23.44 -8.54
N LEU A 134 7.78 22.53 -9.49
CA LEU A 134 7.34 22.89 -10.84
C LEU A 134 5.86 23.30 -10.90
N SER A 135 5.01 22.67 -10.08
CA SER A 135 3.57 22.95 -10.08
C SER A 135 3.13 24.01 -9.06
N ASN A 136 4.01 24.37 -8.13
CA ASN A 136 3.69 25.18 -6.96
C ASN A 136 2.53 24.62 -6.11
N ILE A 137 2.28 23.31 -6.21
CA ILE A 137 1.31 22.61 -5.36
C ILE A 137 2.04 22.20 -4.07
N PRO A 138 1.46 22.42 -2.88
CA PRO A 138 2.11 22.02 -1.65
C PRO A 138 2.22 20.48 -1.55
N VAL A 139 3.24 20.02 -0.81
CA VAL A 139 3.58 18.58 -0.71
C VAL A 139 2.39 17.75 -0.24
N SER A 140 1.61 18.32 0.67
CA SER A 140 0.36 17.78 1.20
C SER A 140 -0.57 17.27 0.10
N GLU A 141 -0.94 18.13 -0.83
CA GLU A 141 -1.87 17.81 -1.91
C GLU A 141 -1.20 16.91 -2.97
N ILE A 142 0.11 17.07 -3.18
CA ILE A 142 0.87 16.18 -4.07
C ILE A 142 0.86 14.75 -3.59
N THR A 143 0.84 14.48 -2.29
CA THR A 143 0.77 13.10 -1.80
C THR A 143 -0.56 12.41 -2.11
N LEU A 144 -1.67 13.15 -2.05
CA LEU A 144 -2.96 12.64 -2.54
C LEU A 144 -2.91 12.37 -4.06
N LEU A 145 -2.40 13.34 -4.82
CA LEU A 145 -2.28 13.23 -6.27
C LEU A 145 -1.33 12.11 -6.71
N SER A 146 -0.28 11.83 -5.93
CA SER A 146 0.69 10.80 -6.26
C SER A 146 0.13 9.40 -6.08
N THR A 147 -0.70 9.17 -5.05
CA THR A 147 -1.47 7.93 -4.88
C THR A 147 -2.36 7.70 -6.11
N ILE A 148 -3.06 8.73 -6.57
CA ILE A 148 -3.89 8.67 -7.77
C ILE A 148 -3.03 8.36 -9.01
N LEU A 149 -1.91 9.06 -9.18
CA LEU A 149 -0.99 8.88 -10.31
C LEU A 149 -0.40 7.46 -10.38
N ASN A 150 0.05 6.92 -9.25
CA ASN A 150 0.61 5.56 -9.17
C ASN A 150 -0.41 4.52 -9.66
N ASN A 151 -1.67 4.66 -9.24
CA ASN A 151 -2.75 3.82 -9.72
C ASN A 151 -2.97 3.98 -11.23
N PHE A 152 -2.98 5.20 -11.75
CA PHE A 152 -3.09 5.44 -13.19
C PHE A 152 -1.94 4.81 -13.99
N ILE A 153 -0.70 4.85 -13.50
CA ILE A 153 0.46 4.19 -14.13
C ILE A 153 0.21 2.68 -14.20
N PHE A 154 -0.24 2.06 -13.11
CA PHE A 154 -0.56 0.64 -13.09
C PHE A 154 -1.68 0.28 -14.09
N ILE A 155 -2.76 1.07 -14.13
CA ILE A 155 -3.87 0.85 -15.08
C ILE A 155 -3.39 0.99 -16.52
N LEU A 156 -2.62 2.04 -16.80
CA LEU A 156 -2.08 2.26 -18.13
C LEU A 156 -1.29 1.04 -18.58
N ALA A 157 -0.41 0.51 -17.72
CA ALA A 157 0.32 -0.72 -18.01
C ALA A 157 -0.63 -1.91 -18.26
N MET A 158 -1.66 -2.11 -17.43
CA MET A 158 -2.69 -3.14 -17.66
C MET A 158 -3.42 -2.97 -18.99
N LEU A 159 -3.81 -1.76 -19.37
CA LEU A 159 -4.48 -1.46 -20.63
C LEU A 159 -3.56 -1.68 -21.83
N LEU A 160 -2.25 -1.45 -21.66
CA LEU A 160 -1.25 -1.79 -22.67
C LEU A 160 -1.15 -3.32 -22.87
N PHE A 161 -1.16 -4.12 -21.79
CA PHE A 161 -1.30 -5.58 -21.88
C PHE A 161 -2.61 -6.00 -22.57
N VAL A 162 -3.75 -5.45 -22.14
CA VAL A 162 -5.06 -5.70 -22.76
C VAL A 162 -5.03 -5.41 -24.26
N LYS A 163 -4.44 -4.27 -24.67
CA LYS A 163 -4.35 -3.86 -26.07
C LYS A 163 -3.44 -4.79 -26.87
N ARG A 164 -2.25 -5.10 -26.35
CA ARG A 164 -1.26 -5.96 -27.04
C ARG A 164 -1.75 -7.39 -27.19
N PHE A 165 -2.36 -7.95 -26.14
CA PHE A 165 -2.79 -9.34 -26.09
C PHE A 165 -4.28 -9.52 -26.35
N ASN A 166 -5.04 -8.46 -26.64
CA ASN A 166 -6.49 -8.48 -26.86
C ASN A 166 -7.25 -9.26 -25.77
N SER A 167 -6.79 -9.16 -24.51
CA SER A 167 -7.34 -9.92 -23.39
C SER A 167 -8.55 -9.21 -22.77
N LYS A 168 -9.70 -9.87 -22.78
CA LYS A 168 -10.91 -9.37 -22.10
C LYS A 168 -10.86 -9.64 -20.61
N LEU A 169 -10.24 -10.75 -20.18
CA LEU A 169 -10.13 -11.07 -18.75
C LEU A 169 -9.32 -10.01 -18.00
N LEU A 170 -8.14 -9.61 -18.51
CA LEU A 170 -7.32 -8.58 -17.88
C LEU A 170 -8.05 -7.24 -17.72
N LEU A 171 -8.88 -6.90 -18.71
CA LEU A 171 -9.70 -5.70 -18.64
C LEU A 171 -10.68 -5.74 -17.47
N TYR A 172 -11.34 -6.88 -17.21
CA TYR A 172 -12.23 -7.04 -16.05
C TYR A 172 -11.47 -7.13 -14.72
N PHE A 173 -10.19 -7.48 -14.74
CA PHE A 173 -9.33 -7.45 -13.55
C PHE A 173 -8.89 -6.06 -13.14
N THR A 174 -8.62 -5.18 -14.10
CA THR A 174 -8.15 -3.81 -13.83
C THR A 174 -8.95 -3.13 -12.72
N PRO A 175 -10.30 -3.13 -12.74
CA PRO A 175 -11.15 -2.63 -11.65
C PRO A 175 -10.97 -3.29 -10.29
N ALA A 176 -10.93 -4.62 -10.28
CA ALA A 176 -10.91 -5.39 -9.04
C ALA A 176 -9.55 -5.27 -8.33
N PHE A 177 -8.49 -5.07 -9.12
CA PHE A 177 -7.15 -4.87 -8.62
C PHE A 177 -6.90 -3.43 -8.13
N LEU A 178 -7.59 -2.46 -8.72
CA LEU A 178 -7.43 -1.05 -8.42
C LEU A 178 -7.79 -0.63 -6.99
N LEU A 179 -8.63 -1.41 -6.34
CA LEU A 179 -9.19 -1.10 -5.03
C LEU A 179 -8.67 -2.07 -3.96
N THR A 180 -7.40 -2.49 -4.06
CA THR A 180 -6.80 -3.44 -3.11
C THR A 180 -5.89 -2.77 -2.08
N TYR A 181 -5.41 -3.58 -1.15
CA TYR A 181 -4.50 -3.20 -0.06
C TYR A 181 -3.30 -2.36 -0.56
N TYR A 182 -2.96 -1.27 0.15
CA TYR A 182 -1.93 -0.24 -0.18
C TYR A 182 -2.24 0.78 -1.30
N HIS A 183 -3.31 0.63 -2.08
CA HIS A 183 -3.57 1.52 -3.20
C HIS A 183 -3.94 2.97 -2.81
N GLY A 184 -4.29 3.20 -1.54
CA GLY A 184 -4.50 4.52 -0.94
C GLY A 184 -3.29 5.11 -0.23
N THR A 185 -2.11 4.47 -0.28
CA THR A 185 -0.94 4.87 0.52
C THR A 185 0.10 5.61 -0.31
N THR A 186 0.72 6.64 0.27
CA THR A 186 1.78 7.41 -0.40
C THR A 186 3.15 6.92 0.06
N ILE A 187 3.55 5.73 -0.42
CA ILE A 187 4.83 5.11 -0.06
C ILE A 187 5.66 4.76 -1.30
N ALA A 188 6.99 4.85 -1.19
CA ALA A 188 7.92 4.57 -2.30
C ALA A 188 7.78 3.15 -2.85
N GLN A 189 7.42 2.22 -1.97
CA GLN A 189 7.15 0.84 -2.32
C GLN A 189 6.00 0.71 -3.33
N PHE A 190 4.90 1.43 -3.13
CA PHE A 190 3.73 1.37 -4.01
C PHE A 190 4.04 2.02 -5.37
N PHE A 191 4.77 3.14 -5.39
CA PHE A 191 5.29 3.73 -6.62
C PHE A 191 6.15 2.73 -7.41
N ALA A 192 7.13 2.10 -6.74
CA ALA A 192 8.02 1.12 -7.37
C ALA A 192 7.22 -0.06 -7.92
N TYR A 193 6.26 -0.57 -7.16
CA TYR A 193 5.38 -1.64 -7.58
C TYR A 193 4.53 -1.27 -8.81
N ALA A 194 3.90 -0.09 -8.82
CA ALA A 194 3.09 0.39 -9.92
C ALA A 194 3.89 0.56 -11.21
N LEU A 195 5.07 1.17 -11.10
CA LEU A 195 6.00 1.36 -12.21
C LEU A 195 6.54 0.03 -12.75
N ASN A 196 6.68 -0.97 -11.89
CA ASN A 196 7.21 -2.28 -12.27
C ASN A 196 6.36 -3.00 -13.33
N LEU A 197 5.03 -2.84 -13.29
CA LEU A 197 4.16 -3.45 -14.30
C LEU A 197 4.42 -2.85 -15.69
N LEU A 198 4.66 -1.54 -15.77
CA LEU A 198 5.02 -0.87 -17.01
C LEU A 198 6.38 -1.36 -17.52
N VAL A 199 7.35 -1.55 -16.64
CA VAL A 199 8.67 -2.11 -16.98
C VAL A 199 8.54 -3.52 -17.54
N LEU A 200 7.73 -4.37 -16.91
CA LEU A 200 7.45 -5.72 -17.39
C LEU A 200 6.81 -5.71 -18.79
N TYR A 201 5.83 -4.82 -19.02
CA TYR A 201 5.23 -4.64 -20.34
C TYR A 201 6.28 -4.27 -21.39
N LEU A 202 7.11 -3.26 -21.11
CA LEU A 202 8.11 -2.77 -22.05
C LEU A 202 9.17 -3.84 -22.35
N LEU A 203 9.63 -4.58 -21.34
CA LEU A 203 10.52 -5.72 -21.52
C LEU A 203 9.90 -6.79 -22.41
N LEU A 204 8.66 -7.18 -22.13
CA LEU A 204 7.97 -8.20 -22.90
C LEU A 204 7.80 -7.79 -24.37
N VAL A 205 7.37 -6.55 -24.62
CA VAL A 205 7.24 -6.02 -25.98
C VAL A 205 8.60 -5.94 -26.66
N HIS A 206 9.65 -5.46 -25.98
CA HIS A 206 11.00 -5.42 -26.53
C HIS A 206 11.50 -6.79 -26.95
N THR A 207 11.31 -7.79 -26.11
CA THR A 207 11.70 -9.16 -26.40
C THR A 207 10.90 -9.75 -27.55
N LEU A 208 9.57 -9.59 -27.55
CA LEU A 208 8.70 -10.10 -28.63
C LEU A 208 8.95 -9.41 -29.98
N ASP A 209 9.21 -8.11 -29.99
CA ASP A 209 9.48 -7.36 -31.22
C ASP A 209 10.85 -7.74 -31.79
N ASN A 210 11.87 -7.95 -30.94
CA ASN A 210 13.17 -8.47 -31.37
C ASN A 210 13.11 -9.92 -31.89
N MET A 211 12.10 -10.69 -31.49
CA MET A 211 11.78 -12.02 -32.06
C MET A 211 11.12 -11.95 -33.44
N GLY A 212 10.73 -10.76 -33.91
CA GLY A 212 10.00 -10.61 -35.17
C GLY A 212 8.50 -10.84 -35.04
N TYR A 213 7.93 -10.94 -33.82
CA TYR A 213 6.48 -11.03 -33.58
C TYR A 213 5.77 -9.66 -33.69
N GLY A 214 6.15 -8.87 -34.71
CA GLY A 214 5.31 -7.77 -35.22
C GLY A 214 5.58 -6.36 -34.69
N GLY A 215 6.83 -5.93 -34.49
CA GLY A 215 7.15 -4.54 -34.14
C GLY A 215 8.44 -4.00 -34.76
N LYS A 216 8.51 -2.67 -34.92
CA LYS A 216 9.76 -1.94 -35.14
C LYS A 216 10.46 -1.93 -33.78
N GLY A 217 11.64 -2.56 -33.67
CA GLY A 217 12.31 -2.81 -32.39
C GLY A 217 12.22 -1.63 -31.42
N THR A 218 11.78 -1.90 -30.18
CA THR A 218 11.63 -0.85 -29.17
C THR A 218 12.99 -0.37 -28.67
N ASN A 219 13.14 0.94 -28.49
CA ASN A 219 14.33 1.50 -27.87
C ASN A 219 14.47 0.95 -26.44
N ALA A 220 15.66 0.43 -26.11
CA ALA A 220 15.98 -0.15 -24.81
C ALA A 220 16.28 0.91 -23.74
N LEU A 221 16.55 2.16 -24.14
CA LEU A 221 16.91 3.23 -23.23
C LEU A 221 15.82 3.54 -22.16
N PRO A 222 14.52 3.67 -22.50
CA PRO A 222 13.48 3.85 -21.49
C PRO A 222 13.41 2.69 -20.49
N ILE A 223 13.60 1.46 -20.95
CA ILE A 223 13.61 0.27 -20.07
C ILE A 223 14.78 0.38 -19.08
N LEU A 224 15.97 0.73 -19.56
CA LEU A 224 17.14 0.89 -18.72
C LEU A 224 16.95 1.99 -17.66
N ILE A 225 16.43 3.15 -18.06
CA ILE A 225 16.18 4.28 -17.15
C ILE A 225 15.20 3.87 -16.05
N LEU A 226 14.07 3.25 -16.43
CA LEU A 226 13.06 2.80 -15.46
C LEU A 226 13.61 1.71 -14.54
N MET A 227 14.40 0.78 -15.06
CA MET A 227 15.04 -0.25 -14.25
C MET A 227 15.98 0.36 -13.21
N ILE A 228 16.86 1.28 -13.62
CA ILE A 228 17.77 1.98 -12.70
C ILE A 228 16.96 2.76 -11.64
N THR A 229 15.89 3.44 -12.05
CA THR A 229 14.96 4.15 -11.14
C THR A 229 14.43 3.22 -10.05
N LEU A 230 14.06 1.99 -10.40
CA LEU A 230 13.51 1.00 -9.46
C LEU A 230 14.52 0.50 -8.42
N ILE A 231 15.83 0.53 -8.71
CA ILE A 231 16.89 0.19 -7.72
C ILE A 231 16.81 1.14 -6.52
N PHE A 232 16.69 2.44 -6.80
CA PHE A 232 16.63 3.50 -5.80
C PHE A 232 15.20 3.81 -5.32
N SER A 233 14.21 2.99 -5.69
CA SER A 233 12.82 3.16 -5.26
C SER A 233 12.40 2.15 -4.19
N HIS A 234 12.85 0.89 -4.29
CA HIS A 234 12.62 -0.10 -3.22
C HIS A 234 13.50 -1.36 -3.40
N PRO A 235 14.20 -1.86 -2.36
CA PRO A 235 15.10 -3.01 -2.48
C PRO A 235 14.43 -4.28 -3.01
N PHE A 236 13.25 -4.64 -2.49
CA PHE A 236 12.54 -5.85 -2.97
C PHE A 236 12.16 -5.78 -4.44
N VAL A 237 11.74 -4.61 -4.94
CA VAL A 237 11.42 -4.46 -6.36
C VAL A 237 12.69 -4.56 -7.20
N ALA A 238 13.82 -4.07 -6.69
CA ALA A 238 15.11 -4.20 -7.36
C ALA A 238 15.54 -5.68 -7.51
N PHE A 239 15.48 -6.47 -6.43
CA PHE A 239 15.80 -7.90 -6.49
C PHE A 239 14.80 -8.70 -7.32
N PHE A 240 13.51 -8.35 -7.25
CA PHE A 240 12.50 -8.94 -8.12
C PHE A 240 12.86 -8.71 -9.60
N ASN A 241 13.27 -7.49 -9.96
CA ASN A 241 13.63 -7.13 -11.32
C ASN A 241 14.93 -7.74 -11.82
N LEU A 242 15.88 -7.98 -10.93
CA LEU A 242 17.06 -8.78 -11.25
C LEU A 242 16.63 -10.17 -11.75
N GLY A 243 15.71 -10.84 -11.04
CA GLY A 243 15.20 -12.15 -11.46
C GLY A 243 14.40 -12.11 -12.77
N ILE A 244 13.58 -11.07 -12.99
CA ILE A 244 12.90 -10.86 -14.27
C ILE A 244 13.93 -10.69 -15.40
N LEU A 245 14.93 -9.83 -15.23
CA LEU A 245 15.98 -9.64 -16.24
C LEU A 245 16.78 -10.93 -16.49
N LEU A 246 17.03 -11.74 -15.47
CA LEU A 246 17.66 -13.05 -15.63
C LEU A 246 16.79 -13.99 -16.46
N VAL A 247 15.48 -14.05 -16.21
CA VAL A 247 14.54 -14.82 -17.05
C VAL A 247 14.63 -14.38 -18.50
N PHE A 248 14.56 -13.07 -18.77
CA PHE A 248 14.63 -12.52 -20.13
C PHE A 248 16.01 -12.66 -20.79
N ALA A 249 17.10 -12.62 -20.02
CA ALA A 249 18.45 -12.81 -20.52
C ALA A 249 18.77 -14.28 -20.85
N LEU A 250 18.21 -15.23 -20.07
CA LEU A 250 18.45 -16.67 -20.19
C LEU A 250 17.48 -17.39 -21.14
N PHE A 251 16.21 -17.00 -21.19
CA PHE A 251 15.20 -17.54 -22.12
C PHE A 251 15.72 -17.73 -23.58
N PRO A 252 16.46 -16.77 -24.13
CA PRO A 252 17.16 -16.82 -25.43
C PRO A 252 18.01 -18.07 -25.70
N ARG A 253 18.56 -18.67 -24.64
CA ARG A 253 19.47 -19.82 -24.71
C ARG A 253 18.74 -21.16 -24.68
N VAL A 254 17.48 -21.16 -24.23
CA VAL A 254 16.64 -22.36 -24.13
C VAL A 254 15.67 -22.52 -25.31
N HIS A 255 15.52 -21.49 -26.16
CA HIS A 255 14.70 -21.58 -27.38
C HIS A 255 15.53 -22.01 -28.61
N PRO A 256 15.08 -22.98 -29.43
CA PRO A 256 15.84 -23.43 -30.60
C PRO A 256 15.84 -22.39 -31.74
N LYS A 257 17.04 -22.13 -32.28
CA LYS A 257 17.42 -21.43 -33.54
C LYS A 257 16.97 -19.97 -33.73
N GLY A 258 17.94 -19.09 -34.04
CA GLY A 258 17.72 -17.71 -34.52
C GLY A 258 17.76 -16.58 -33.48
N PHE A 259 17.81 -16.92 -32.18
CA PHE A 259 17.69 -15.94 -31.11
C PHE A 259 19.05 -15.41 -30.57
N ILE A 260 20.09 -16.24 -30.59
CA ILE A 260 21.36 -15.99 -29.88
C ILE A 260 22.05 -14.68 -30.32
N GLU A 261 21.96 -14.31 -31.59
CA GLU A 261 22.63 -13.11 -32.12
C GLU A 261 21.89 -11.78 -31.83
N LYS A 262 20.57 -11.80 -31.58
CA LYS A 262 19.76 -10.59 -31.35
C LYS A 262 19.55 -10.23 -29.88
N ASN A 263 20.01 -11.07 -28.93
CA ASN A 263 19.82 -10.87 -27.49
C ASN A 263 20.85 -9.98 -26.78
N ASN A 264 21.67 -9.23 -27.50
CA ASN A 264 22.75 -8.46 -26.86
C ASN A 264 22.19 -7.37 -25.93
N THR A 265 21.00 -6.85 -26.22
CA THR A 265 20.41 -5.70 -25.50
C THR A 265 19.94 -6.04 -24.08
N CYS A 266 19.21 -7.13 -23.86
CA CYS A 266 18.79 -7.54 -22.51
C CYS A 266 19.99 -7.88 -21.63
N ASN A 267 21.02 -8.50 -22.20
CA ASN A 267 22.28 -8.75 -21.49
C ASN A 267 23.02 -7.46 -21.12
N LYS A 268 23.03 -6.44 -22.00
CA LYS A 268 23.59 -5.11 -21.69
C LYS A 268 22.82 -4.44 -20.56
N ILE A 269 21.48 -4.44 -20.61
CA ILE A 269 20.64 -3.91 -19.53
C ILE A 269 20.96 -4.63 -18.23
N LEU A 270 20.98 -5.96 -18.22
CA LEU A 270 21.29 -6.77 -17.04
C LEU A 270 22.68 -6.44 -16.46
N ARG A 271 23.72 -6.29 -17.28
CA ARG A 271 25.06 -5.93 -16.81
C ARG A 271 25.08 -4.55 -16.14
N ILE A 272 24.50 -3.54 -16.78
CA ILE A 272 24.41 -2.19 -16.21
C ILE A 272 23.59 -2.23 -14.91
N TYR A 273 22.47 -2.96 -14.92
CA TYR A 273 21.61 -3.13 -13.75
C TYR A 273 22.36 -3.75 -12.57
N ILE A 274 23.11 -4.83 -12.79
CA ILE A 274 23.94 -5.47 -11.76
C ILE A 274 25.00 -4.51 -11.23
N LEU A 275 25.66 -3.75 -12.11
CA LEU A 275 26.68 -2.77 -11.69
C LEU A 275 26.07 -1.69 -10.78
N VAL A 276 24.94 -1.12 -11.18
CA VAL A 276 24.24 -0.09 -10.38
C VAL A 276 23.71 -0.68 -9.08
N LEU A 277 23.12 -1.89 -9.12
CA LEU A 277 22.62 -2.57 -7.93
C LEU A 277 23.74 -2.91 -6.95
N ALA A 278 24.90 -3.39 -7.45
CA ALA A 278 26.08 -3.66 -6.62
C ALA A 278 26.63 -2.38 -5.99
N GLY A 279 26.67 -1.28 -6.74
CA GLY A 279 27.02 0.04 -6.20
C GLY A 279 26.05 0.48 -5.09
N TRP A 280 24.74 0.33 -5.32
CA TRP A 280 23.72 0.64 -4.31
C TRP A 280 23.87 -0.24 -3.07
N VAL A 281 24.00 -1.57 -3.22
CA VAL A 281 24.22 -2.50 -2.09
C VAL A 281 25.51 -2.16 -1.32
N SER A 282 26.58 -1.79 -2.02
CA SER A 282 27.84 -1.42 -1.38
C SER A 282 27.69 -0.14 -0.56
N TRP A 283 26.98 0.86 -1.11
CA TRP A 283 26.63 2.07 -0.38
C TRP A 283 25.77 1.77 0.85
N GLN A 284 24.77 0.90 0.73
CA GLN A 284 23.94 0.46 1.84
C GLN A 284 24.71 -0.28 2.92
N GLN A 285 25.63 -1.18 2.54
CA GLN A 285 26.49 -1.86 3.49
C GLN A 285 27.38 -0.88 4.27
N MET A 286 27.88 0.16 3.59
CA MET A 286 28.65 1.22 4.22
C MET A 286 27.79 2.04 5.20
N LEU A 287 26.53 2.33 4.86
CA LEU A 287 25.56 2.95 5.78
C LEU A 287 25.26 2.04 6.99
N MET A 288 25.04 0.75 6.77
CA MET A 288 24.77 -0.24 7.82
C MET A 288 25.99 -0.50 8.71
N GLN A 289 27.22 -0.32 8.23
CA GLN A 289 28.42 -0.38 9.08
C GLN A 289 28.53 0.83 10.01
N ASN A 290 27.98 1.97 9.64
CA ASN A 290 27.84 3.15 10.50
C ASN A 290 26.67 3.03 11.50
N LEU A 291 25.78 2.05 11.32
CA LEU A 291 24.65 1.74 12.21
C LEU A 291 24.91 0.39 12.89
N VAL A 292 25.43 0.40 14.11
CA VAL A 292 25.86 -0.79 14.88
C VAL A 292 24.71 -1.78 15.18
N TYR A 293 24.12 -2.50 14.21
CA TYR A 293 23.10 -3.54 14.47
C TYR A 293 23.00 -4.55 13.30
N ILE A 294 24.02 -5.39 13.11
CA ILE A 294 23.98 -6.57 12.23
C ILE A 294 23.57 -7.89 12.97
N PRO A 295 23.81 -8.08 14.29
CA PRO A 295 23.48 -9.36 14.93
C PRO A 295 21.97 -9.68 15.07
N GLU A 296 21.09 -8.67 15.09
CA GLU A 296 19.64 -8.89 15.26
C GLU A 296 18.94 -9.38 14.00
N PHE A 297 19.46 -9.04 12.81
CA PHE A 297 18.89 -9.50 11.53
C PHE A 297 19.00 -11.03 11.40
N ALA A 298 20.13 -11.62 11.86
CA ALA A 298 20.36 -13.06 11.82
C ALA A 298 19.57 -13.85 12.89
N LYS A 299 19.36 -13.27 14.08
CA LYS A 299 18.52 -13.90 15.14
C LYS A 299 17.04 -13.96 14.77
N ASN A 300 16.64 -13.19 13.77
CA ASN A 300 15.25 -13.02 13.39
C ASN A 300 14.82 -13.92 12.21
N ILE A 301 15.11 -15.22 12.24
CA ILE A 301 14.54 -16.21 11.28
C ILE A 301 13.64 -17.20 12.04
N PHE A 302 12.39 -16.82 12.30
CA PHE A 302 11.35 -17.67 12.93
C PHE A 302 9.98 -17.17 12.48
N ILE A 303 9.43 -17.85 11.48
CA ILE A 303 8.21 -17.51 10.71
C ILE A 303 6.92 -17.76 11.50
N VAL A 304 7.00 -18.44 12.64
CA VAL A 304 5.83 -19.07 13.24
C VAL A 304 5.15 -18.19 14.31
N LYS A 305 5.82 -17.14 14.83
CA LYS A 305 5.34 -16.42 16.03
C LYS A 305 4.20 -15.43 15.78
N GLN A 306 4.21 -14.64 14.70
CA GLN A 306 3.17 -13.62 14.44
C GLN A 306 1.85 -14.20 13.91
N VAL A 307 1.92 -15.21 13.04
CA VAL A 307 0.72 -15.92 12.55
C VAL A 307 0.09 -16.72 13.69
N LEU A 308 0.90 -17.38 14.53
CA LEU A 308 0.39 -17.98 15.76
C LEU A 308 -0.14 -16.94 16.75
N TYR A 309 0.42 -15.73 16.82
CA TYR A 309 -0.12 -14.67 17.67
C TYR A 309 -1.52 -14.23 17.20
N ALA A 310 -1.73 -14.11 15.88
CA ALA A 310 -3.05 -13.80 15.32
C ALA A 310 -4.06 -14.95 15.46
N THR A 311 -3.62 -16.21 15.39
CA THR A 311 -4.49 -17.39 15.58
C THR A 311 -4.63 -17.84 17.04
N SER A 312 -3.83 -17.30 17.96
CA SER A 312 -3.92 -17.52 19.41
C SER A 312 -4.72 -16.42 20.12
N ILE A 313 -5.43 -15.56 19.38
CA ILE A 313 -6.41 -14.64 19.93
C ILE A 313 -7.72 -15.43 20.11
N PRO A 314 -8.08 -15.85 21.34
CA PRO A 314 -9.21 -16.76 21.61
C PRO A 314 -10.61 -16.21 21.24
N GLU A 315 -10.72 -15.02 20.66
CA GLU A 315 -11.99 -14.29 20.45
C GLU A 315 -12.41 -14.15 18.98
N VAL A 316 -11.56 -14.49 18.00
CA VAL A 316 -11.93 -14.37 16.57
C VAL A 316 -12.20 -15.75 15.98
N SER A 317 -13.41 -15.95 15.45
CA SER A 317 -13.80 -17.21 14.81
C SER A 317 -13.06 -17.45 13.50
N PHE A 318 -12.91 -18.71 13.09
CA PHE A 318 -12.34 -19.06 11.78
C PHE A 318 -13.10 -18.40 10.62
N PHE A 319 -14.42 -18.27 10.72
CA PHE A 319 -15.25 -17.62 9.70
C PHE A 319 -14.99 -16.12 9.61
N GLU A 320 -14.73 -15.44 10.72
CA GLU A 320 -14.33 -14.02 10.71
C GLU A 320 -12.94 -13.83 10.11
N LEU A 321 -11.98 -14.69 10.46
CA LEU A 321 -10.66 -14.68 9.83
C LEU A 321 -10.76 -14.89 8.31
N LEU A 322 -11.57 -15.85 7.87
CA LEU A 322 -11.81 -16.11 6.46
C LEU A 322 -12.49 -14.92 5.78
N LYS A 323 -13.49 -14.29 6.42
CA LYS A 323 -14.14 -13.08 5.93
C LYS A 323 -13.12 -11.96 5.72
N TYR A 324 -12.28 -11.68 6.71
CA TYR A 324 -11.26 -10.62 6.60
C TYR A 324 -10.25 -10.91 5.50
N PHE A 325 -9.78 -12.16 5.42
CA PHE A 325 -8.86 -12.60 4.37
C PHE A 325 -9.47 -12.45 2.97
N VAL A 326 -10.71 -12.87 2.79
CA VAL A 326 -11.45 -12.71 1.54
C VAL A 326 -11.60 -11.24 1.22
N ILE A 327 -12.24 -10.42 2.06
CA ILE A 327 -12.50 -9.01 1.73
C ILE A 327 -11.20 -8.24 1.42
N ARG A 328 -10.12 -8.52 2.16
CA ARG A 328 -8.84 -7.82 1.99
C ARG A 328 -8.06 -8.24 0.73
N PHE A 329 -8.08 -9.52 0.38
CA PHE A 329 -7.21 -10.08 -0.66
C PHE A 329 -7.97 -10.76 -1.82
N TRP A 330 -9.31 -10.71 -1.86
CA TRP A 330 -10.12 -11.51 -2.78
C TRP A 330 -9.76 -11.30 -4.25
N SER A 331 -9.63 -10.05 -4.69
CA SER A 331 -9.31 -9.76 -6.09
C SER A 331 -7.90 -10.21 -6.48
N GLN A 332 -6.97 -10.20 -5.53
CA GLN A 332 -5.62 -10.73 -5.69
C GLN A 332 -5.65 -12.26 -5.79
N ILE A 333 -6.37 -12.92 -4.89
CA ILE A 333 -6.57 -14.38 -4.93
C ILE A 333 -7.26 -14.78 -6.23
N LEU A 334 -8.26 -14.02 -6.67
CA LEU A 334 -9.02 -14.32 -7.87
C LEU A 334 -8.17 -14.23 -9.14
N ILE A 335 -7.21 -13.31 -9.21
CA ILE A 335 -6.28 -13.26 -10.35
C ILE A 335 -5.38 -14.49 -10.37
N TYR A 336 -4.98 -15.00 -9.21
CA TYR A 336 -4.22 -16.25 -9.08
C TYR A 336 -5.01 -17.47 -9.48
N LEU A 337 -6.22 -17.58 -8.95
CA LEU A 337 -7.12 -18.68 -9.29
C LEU A 337 -7.49 -18.66 -10.76
N THR A 338 -7.65 -17.47 -11.37
CA THR A 338 -7.95 -17.36 -12.80
C THR A 338 -6.75 -17.74 -13.66
N ALA A 339 -5.55 -17.25 -13.35
CA ALA A 339 -4.33 -17.63 -14.05
C ALA A 339 -4.08 -19.15 -13.95
N LEU A 340 -4.23 -19.72 -12.75
CA LEU A 340 -4.12 -21.16 -12.51
C LEU A 340 -5.19 -21.94 -13.26
N ALA A 341 -6.47 -21.54 -13.18
CA ALA A 341 -7.56 -22.19 -13.89
C ALA A 341 -7.33 -22.17 -15.40
N MET A 342 -6.87 -21.05 -15.97
CA MET A 342 -6.55 -20.96 -17.39
C MET A 342 -5.39 -21.89 -17.76
N ALA A 343 -4.33 -21.94 -16.97
CA ALA A 343 -3.21 -22.86 -17.18
C ALA A 343 -3.67 -24.32 -17.15
N LEU A 344 -4.51 -24.71 -16.18
CA LEU A 344 -5.07 -26.05 -16.06
C LEU A 344 -6.01 -26.37 -17.23
N ILE A 345 -6.95 -25.48 -17.57
CA ILE A 345 -7.85 -25.65 -18.71
C ILE A 345 -7.04 -25.82 -19.99
N TYR A 346 -6.02 -24.99 -20.21
CA TYR A 346 -5.14 -25.10 -21.36
C TYR A 346 -4.43 -26.46 -21.40
N PHE A 347 -3.85 -26.89 -20.28
CA PHE A 347 -3.17 -28.17 -20.15
C PHE A 347 -4.09 -29.37 -20.44
N PHE A 348 -5.31 -29.38 -19.88
CA PHE A 348 -6.26 -30.48 -20.06
C PHE A 348 -6.95 -30.47 -21.43
N THR A 349 -7.24 -29.30 -22.00
CA THR A 349 -7.92 -29.18 -23.31
C THR A 349 -7.01 -29.59 -24.46
N TYR A 350 -5.69 -29.43 -24.32
CA TYR A 350 -4.73 -29.64 -25.41
C TYR A 350 -3.80 -30.85 -25.21
N LYS A 351 -4.22 -31.88 -24.47
CA LYS A 351 -3.45 -33.12 -24.29
C LYS A 351 -3.11 -33.80 -25.63
N GLY A 352 -1.83 -33.74 -26.00
CA GLY A 352 -1.21 -34.50 -27.10
C GLY A 352 0.32 -34.34 -27.03
N LYS A 353 1.06 -35.47 -26.89
CA LYS A 353 2.46 -35.46 -26.40
C LYS A 353 3.46 -34.65 -27.24
N GLN A 354 3.29 -34.59 -28.57
CA GLN A 354 4.21 -33.85 -29.46
C GLN A 354 3.85 -32.37 -29.63
N LYS A 355 2.55 -32.03 -29.63
CA LYS A 355 2.08 -30.63 -29.75
C LYS A 355 2.18 -29.85 -28.44
N LEU A 356 2.27 -30.53 -27.29
CA LEU A 356 2.32 -29.88 -25.99
C LEU A 356 3.68 -29.20 -25.73
N ILE A 357 4.79 -29.85 -26.09
CA ILE A 357 6.15 -29.32 -25.88
C ILE A 357 6.35 -28.04 -26.69
N GLU A 358 5.99 -28.05 -27.98
CA GLU A 358 6.07 -26.88 -28.86
C GLU A 358 5.17 -25.73 -28.35
N LYS A 359 3.99 -26.05 -27.83
CA LYS A 359 3.06 -25.07 -27.24
C LYS A 359 3.56 -24.47 -25.93
N ILE A 360 4.19 -25.27 -25.06
CA ILE A 360 4.82 -24.79 -23.83
C ILE A 360 6.01 -23.89 -24.16
N SER A 361 6.81 -24.24 -25.17
CA SER A 361 7.93 -23.41 -25.65
C SER A 361 7.47 -22.00 -26.04
N ASN A 362 6.30 -21.89 -26.68
CA ASN A 362 5.72 -20.60 -27.10
C ASN A 362 5.25 -19.70 -25.94
N HIS A 363 5.10 -20.24 -24.73
CA HIS A 363 4.66 -19.51 -23.53
C HIS A 363 5.68 -19.57 -22.39
N MET A 364 6.91 -19.98 -22.70
CA MET A 364 7.93 -20.24 -21.68
C MET A 364 8.40 -18.96 -20.99
N ILE A 365 8.37 -17.79 -21.63
CA ILE A 365 8.65 -16.50 -20.93
C ILE A 365 7.62 -16.27 -19.84
N GLU A 366 6.34 -16.36 -20.17
CA GLU A 366 5.24 -16.09 -19.24
C GLU A 366 5.24 -17.10 -18.08
N ILE A 367 5.54 -18.37 -18.36
CA ILE A 367 5.69 -19.41 -17.33
C ILE A 367 6.89 -19.11 -16.42
N LEU A 368 8.03 -18.70 -16.96
CA LEU A 368 9.22 -18.37 -16.15
C LEU A 368 8.99 -17.12 -15.30
N VAL A 369 8.33 -16.09 -15.84
CA VAL A 369 7.92 -14.89 -15.09
C VAL A 369 6.96 -15.28 -13.96
N ALA A 370 5.99 -16.16 -14.23
CA ALA A 370 5.07 -16.66 -13.21
C ALA A 370 5.77 -17.46 -12.12
N SER A 371 6.67 -18.36 -12.51
CA SER A 371 7.46 -19.17 -11.58
C SER A 371 8.34 -18.30 -10.69
N TRP A 372 9.03 -17.32 -11.27
CA TRP A 372 9.83 -16.37 -10.50
C TRP A 372 8.98 -15.56 -9.53
N SER A 373 7.79 -15.10 -9.96
CA SER A 373 6.88 -14.35 -9.10
C SER A 373 6.40 -15.15 -7.87
N ILE A 374 6.16 -16.45 -8.05
CA ILE A 374 5.82 -17.37 -6.96
C ILE A 374 7.03 -17.58 -6.04
N ILE A 375 8.19 -17.91 -6.60
CA ILE A 375 9.43 -18.14 -5.83
C ILE A 375 9.77 -16.89 -5.00
N PHE A 376 9.71 -15.70 -5.60
CA PHE A 376 10.01 -14.45 -4.92
C PHE A 376 9.03 -14.18 -3.78
N THR A 377 7.74 -14.46 -3.98
CA THR A 377 6.73 -14.34 -2.92
C THR A 377 7.01 -15.31 -1.76
N ILE A 378 7.40 -16.55 -2.06
CA ILE A 378 7.82 -17.52 -1.03
C ILE A 378 9.04 -16.98 -0.27
N ILE A 379 10.06 -16.47 -0.98
CA ILE A 379 11.24 -15.87 -0.34
C ILE A 379 10.83 -14.74 0.61
N LEU A 380 9.91 -13.85 0.21
CA LEU A 380 9.44 -12.77 1.08
C LEU A 380 8.70 -13.28 2.32
N LEU A 381 7.92 -14.36 2.21
CA LEU A 381 7.30 -15.02 3.37
C LEU A 381 8.36 -15.60 4.32
N LEU A 382 9.51 -16.03 3.80
CA LEU A 382 10.61 -16.55 4.61
C LEU A 382 11.39 -15.44 5.36
N LEU A 383 11.41 -14.21 4.84
CA LEU A 383 12.19 -13.07 5.36
C LEU A 383 11.52 -12.31 6.53
N LYS A 384 10.65 -12.95 7.32
CA LYS A 384 9.97 -12.37 8.50
C LYS A 384 9.12 -11.10 8.25
N HIS A 385 8.72 -10.84 7.01
CA HIS A 385 7.73 -9.80 6.77
C HIS A 385 6.34 -10.24 7.24
N GLY A 386 5.56 -9.28 7.72
CA GLY A 386 4.14 -9.49 7.99
C GLY A 386 3.44 -10.02 6.73
N TYR A 387 2.54 -10.98 6.90
CA TYR A 387 1.79 -11.57 5.80
C TYR A 387 1.03 -10.50 5.01
N ASP A 388 0.52 -9.48 5.71
CA ASP A 388 -0.15 -8.32 5.17
C ASP A 388 0.73 -7.55 4.18
N ARG A 389 2.02 -7.39 4.49
CA ARG A 389 2.99 -6.75 3.59
C ARG A 389 3.27 -7.60 2.35
N VAL A 390 3.42 -8.93 2.51
CA VAL A 390 3.72 -9.83 1.39
C VAL A 390 2.52 -9.96 0.44
N PHE A 391 1.32 -10.18 0.98
CA PHE A 391 0.09 -10.21 0.19
C PHE A 391 -0.28 -8.83 -0.36
N GLY A 392 0.04 -7.76 0.36
CA GLY A 392 -0.15 -6.39 -0.11
C GLY A 392 0.68 -6.02 -1.33
N LEU A 393 1.95 -6.43 -1.37
CA LEU A 393 2.85 -6.18 -2.50
C LEU A 393 2.67 -7.16 -3.65
N ASN A 394 2.22 -8.35 -3.33
CA ASN A 394 1.53 -9.23 -4.25
C ASN A 394 2.29 -9.58 -5.55
N PHE A 395 3.61 -9.83 -5.48
CA PHE A 395 4.45 -10.03 -6.67
C PHE A 395 3.95 -11.14 -7.62
N MET A 396 3.21 -12.14 -7.13
CA MET A 396 2.54 -13.16 -7.96
C MET A 396 1.66 -12.58 -9.09
N ILE A 397 1.19 -11.34 -8.97
CA ILE A 397 0.36 -10.69 -9.97
C ILE A 397 1.06 -10.49 -11.31
N PHE A 398 2.35 -10.18 -11.31
CA PHE A 398 3.14 -9.99 -12.52
C PHE A 398 3.14 -11.28 -13.36
N GLY A 399 3.35 -12.42 -12.68
CA GLY A 399 3.18 -13.75 -13.25
C GLY A 399 1.78 -14.02 -13.79
N SER A 400 0.76 -13.67 -13.02
CA SER A 400 -0.63 -13.94 -13.36
C SER A 400 -1.10 -13.14 -14.56
N ILE A 401 -0.71 -11.87 -14.64
CA ILE A 401 -0.98 -11.01 -15.80
C ILE A 401 -0.32 -11.62 -17.04
N ALA A 402 0.93 -12.08 -16.94
CA ALA A 402 1.62 -12.71 -18.06
C ALA A 402 0.88 -13.99 -18.54
N VAL A 403 0.51 -14.88 -17.62
CA VAL A 403 -0.23 -16.12 -17.95
C VAL A 403 -1.61 -15.82 -18.56
N ILE A 404 -2.38 -14.91 -17.97
CA ILE A 404 -3.71 -14.55 -18.50
C ILE A 404 -3.56 -13.92 -19.89
N SER A 405 -2.59 -13.01 -20.07
CA SER A 405 -2.30 -12.37 -21.37
C SER A 405 -2.05 -13.42 -22.46
N ALA A 406 -1.25 -14.43 -22.16
CA ALA A 406 -0.88 -15.49 -23.09
C ALA A 406 -2.05 -16.41 -23.45
N LEU A 407 -2.88 -16.77 -22.47
CA LEU A 407 -3.87 -17.84 -22.60
C LEU A 407 -5.28 -17.36 -22.97
N ASP A 408 -5.62 -16.09 -22.74
CA ASP A 408 -7.00 -15.59 -22.86
C ASP A 408 -7.57 -15.77 -24.28
N GLN A 409 -6.82 -15.33 -25.31
CA GLN A 409 -7.27 -15.49 -26.69
C GLN A 409 -7.52 -16.95 -27.07
N LYS A 410 -6.70 -17.88 -26.56
CA LYS A 410 -6.78 -19.30 -26.88
C LYS A 410 -8.01 -19.95 -26.25
N LEU A 411 -8.44 -19.45 -25.09
CA LEU A 411 -9.54 -20.01 -24.32
C LEU A 411 -10.86 -19.26 -24.51
N LYS A 412 -10.89 -18.20 -25.31
CA LYS A 412 -12.06 -17.31 -25.50
C LYS A 412 -13.35 -18.03 -25.91
N ALA A 413 -13.25 -19.14 -26.66
CA ALA A 413 -14.39 -19.95 -27.09
C ALA A 413 -14.89 -20.94 -26.02
N SER A 414 -14.09 -21.20 -24.98
CA SER A 414 -14.42 -22.14 -23.91
C SER A 414 -15.60 -21.63 -23.07
N LYS A 415 -16.50 -22.53 -22.66
CA LYS A 415 -17.55 -22.20 -21.68
C LYS A 415 -16.96 -21.70 -20.36
N TRP A 416 -15.78 -22.21 -19.99
CA TRP A 416 -15.07 -21.84 -18.78
C TRP A 416 -14.61 -20.37 -18.81
N HIS A 417 -14.26 -19.84 -19.98
CA HIS A 417 -13.90 -18.43 -20.11
C HIS A 417 -15.08 -17.50 -19.78
N LYS A 418 -16.32 -17.88 -20.14
CA LYS A 418 -17.52 -17.13 -19.74
C LYS A 418 -17.76 -17.19 -18.22
N ILE A 419 -17.54 -18.36 -17.61
CA ILE A 419 -17.63 -18.54 -16.15
C ILE A 419 -16.60 -17.67 -15.45
N LEU A 420 -15.35 -17.64 -15.92
CA LEU A 420 -14.29 -16.79 -15.37
C LEU A 420 -14.66 -15.30 -15.44
N ILE A 421 -15.17 -14.82 -16.59
CA ILE A 421 -15.67 -13.44 -16.70
C ILE A 421 -16.78 -13.16 -15.69
N PHE A 422 -17.73 -14.09 -15.53
CA PHE A 422 -18.83 -13.93 -14.58
C PHE A 422 -18.33 -13.85 -13.13
N CYS A 423 -17.41 -14.74 -12.73
CA CYS A 423 -16.77 -14.70 -11.42
C CYS A 423 -16.06 -13.36 -11.18
N LEU A 424 -15.41 -12.80 -12.20
CA LEU A 424 -14.74 -11.51 -12.11
C LEU A 424 -15.70 -10.36 -11.90
N ILE A 425 -16.82 -10.33 -12.63
CA ILE A 425 -17.84 -9.30 -12.46
C ILE A 425 -18.44 -9.35 -11.04
N ILE A 426 -18.74 -10.56 -10.54
CA ILE A 426 -19.25 -10.76 -9.17
C ILE A 426 -18.22 -10.41 -8.10
N SER A 427 -16.93 -10.42 -8.44
CA SER A 427 -15.87 -10.07 -7.49
C SER A 427 -15.69 -8.56 -7.26
N MET A 428 -16.11 -7.73 -8.21
CA MET A 428 -15.91 -6.27 -8.15
C MET A 428 -16.49 -5.59 -6.90
N PRO A 429 -17.70 -5.98 -6.39
CA PRO A 429 -18.21 -5.48 -5.13
C PRO A 429 -17.22 -5.65 -3.95
N PHE A 430 -16.57 -6.81 -3.84
CA PHE A 430 -15.63 -7.07 -2.75
C PHE A 430 -14.42 -6.14 -2.79
N SER A 431 -13.95 -5.78 -3.99
CA SER A 431 -12.87 -4.81 -4.16
C SER A 431 -13.26 -3.42 -3.65
N VAL A 432 -14.51 -2.98 -3.81
CA VAL A 432 -14.97 -1.67 -3.27
C VAL A 432 -14.86 -1.66 -1.74
N PHE A 433 -15.25 -2.76 -1.08
CA PHE A 433 -15.11 -2.95 0.38
C PHE A 433 -13.67 -3.26 0.84
N GLY A 434 -12.75 -3.49 -0.10
CA GLY A 434 -11.32 -3.67 0.14
C GLY A 434 -10.49 -2.39 -0.09
N ALA A 435 -11.10 -1.33 -0.61
CA ALA A 435 -10.41 -0.08 -1.00
C ALA A 435 -9.76 0.67 0.17
N PHE A 436 -10.41 0.65 1.34
CA PHE A 436 -9.98 1.36 2.54
C PHE A 436 -9.94 0.42 3.74
N TYR A 437 -9.05 0.68 4.69
CA TYR A 437 -9.09 -0.05 5.96
C TYR A 437 -10.40 0.25 6.70
N SER A 438 -11.03 -0.80 7.22
CA SER A 438 -12.30 -0.69 7.93
C SER A 438 -12.58 -2.01 8.65
N PRO A 439 -13.43 -2.02 9.69
CA PRO A 439 -13.82 -3.23 10.41
C PRO A 439 -14.41 -4.29 9.49
N VAL A 440 -14.97 -3.88 8.35
CA VAL A 440 -15.43 -4.77 7.28
C VAL A 440 -14.32 -5.72 6.82
N ASN A 441 -13.07 -5.25 6.74
CA ASN A 441 -11.89 -6.04 6.37
C ASN A 441 -10.96 -6.36 7.55
N GLY A 442 -11.38 -6.11 8.80
CA GLY A 442 -10.66 -6.48 10.01
C GLY A 442 -9.53 -5.52 10.42
N MET A 443 -9.57 -4.26 9.98
CA MET A 443 -8.64 -3.20 10.38
C MET A 443 -9.41 -1.95 10.83
N PRO A 444 -8.84 -1.07 11.68
CA PRO A 444 -9.38 0.28 11.84
C PRO A 444 -9.17 1.08 10.54
N TYR A 445 -10.03 2.03 10.23
CA TYR A 445 -9.64 3.02 9.22
C TYR A 445 -8.45 3.85 9.72
N THR A 446 -7.39 3.95 8.92
CA THR A 446 -6.12 4.57 9.33
C THR A 446 -5.94 5.98 8.81
N GLY A 447 -6.94 6.56 8.13
CA GLY A 447 -6.82 7.91 7.60
C GLY A 447 -6.54 8.98 8.65
N VAL A 448 -5.86 10.04 8.24
CA VAL A 448 -5.53 11.21 9.05
C VAL A 448 -6.56 12.31 8.79
N THR A 449 -7.19 12.83 9.82
CA THR A 449 -8.16 13.93 9.68
C THR A 449 -7.49 15.30 9.67
N PHE A 450 -8.14 16.29 9.04
CA PHE A 450 -7.72 17.69 9.19
C PHE A 450 -7.78 18.17 10.65
N GLY A 451 -8.72 17.64 11.44
CA GLY A 451 -8.83 17.93 12.87
C GLY A 451 -7.62 17.43 13.69
N GLU A 452 -7.16 16.19 13.43
CA GLU A 452 -5.91 15.67 14.02
C GLU A 452 -4.73 16.57 13.67
N LEU A 453 -4.59 16.98 12.40
CA LEU A 453 -3.51 17.86 11.96
C LEU A 453 -3.53 19.22 12.65
N ALA A 454 -4.70 19.85 12.80
CA ALA A 454 -4.82 21.13 13.50
C ALA A 454 -4.36 20.99 14.96
N GLY A 455 -4.73 19.90 15.63
CA GLY A 455 -4.29 19.62 16.99
C GLY A 455 -2.80 19.36 17.08
N VAL A 456 -2.22 18.61 16.14
CA VAL A 456 -0.77 18.41 16.04
C VAL A 456 -0.05 19.74 15.85
N MET A 457 -0.47 20.57 14.89
CA MET A 457 0.14 21.88 14.63
C MET A 457 0.09 22.77 15.86
N PHE A 458 -1.06 22.83 16.54
CA PHE A 458 -1.20 23.56 17.80
C PHE A 458 -0.21 23.04 18.85
N SER A 459 -0.17 21.73 19.06
CA SER A 459 0.66 21.10 20.09
C SER A 459 2.14 21.40 19.88
N PHE A 460 2.64 21.21 18.67
CA PHE A 460 4.06 21.44 18.35
C PHE A 460 4.43 22.93 18.32
N SER A 461 3.51 23.82 17.95
CA SER A 461 3.78 25.28 17.93
C SER A 461 3.77 25.93 19.32
N HIS A 462 3.16 25.29 20.32
CA HIS A 462 3.05 25.79 21.70
C HIS A 462 3.88 24.96 22.70
N LEU A 463 4.82 24.14 22.22
CA LEU A 463 5.78 23.46 23.07
C LEU A 463 6.76 24.45 23.70
N ASP A 464 6.87 24.45 25.02
CA ASP A 464 7.96 25.13 25.71
C ASP A 464 9.30 24.42 25.42
N GLN A 465 10.41 25.15 25.49
CA GLN A 465 11.76 24.60 25.17
C GLN A 465 12.15 23.36 25.98
N ASN A 466 11.63 23.25 27.21
CA ASN A 466 11.90 22.11 28.10
C ASN A 466 10.88 20.98 27.95
N GLN A 467 9.76 21.21 27.24
CA GLN A 467 8.71 20.22 27.09
C GLN A 467 9.03 19.21 25.99
N LYS A 468 8.58 17.98 26.20
CA LYS A 468 8.73 16.87 25.26
C LYS A 468 7.39 16.16 25.08
N LEU A 469 7.09 15.79 23.84
CA LEU A 469 5.92 14.96 23.52
C LEU A 469 6.28 13.49 23.68
N ILE A 470 5.45 12.77 24.40
CA ILE A 470 5.51 11.32 24.50
C ILE A 470 4.81 10.71 23.31
N ASP A 471 5.50 9.78 22.66
CA ASP A 471 5.01 8.98 21.56
C ASP A 471 4.89 7.51 21.95
N PRO A 472 3.72 7.07 22.45
CA PRO A 472 3.56 5.69 22.91
C PRO A 472 3.40 4.69 21.76
N ILE A 473 3.00 5.17 20.58
CA ILE A 473 2.62 4.32 19.43
C ILE A 473 3.46 4.60 18.18
N GLY A 474 4.32 5.64 18.18
CA GLY A 474 5.20 6.00 17.06
C GLY A 474 4.60 7.02 16.09
N GLU A 475 3.46 7.63 16.42
CA GLU A 475 2.76 8.57 15.54
C GLU A 475 3.20 10.02 15.78
N ALA A 476 3.51 10.44 17.02
CA ALA A 476 3.96 11.82 17.29
C ALA A 476 5.28 12.15 16.59
N LYS A 477 6.18 11.17 16.45
CA LYS A 477 7.41 11.35 15.68
C LYS A 477 7.11 11.55 14.20
N ARG A 478 6.16 10.79 13.65
CA ARG A 478 5.74 10.93 12.25
C ARG A 478 5.01 12.24 11.99
N TRP A 479 4.25 12.75 12.97
CA TRP A 479 3.69 14.09 12.95
C TRP A 479 4.75 15.18 12.90
N SER A 480 5.78 15.07 13.74
CA SER A 480 6.95 15.96 13.68
C SER A 480 7.61 15.91 12.31
N MET A 481 7.77 14.72 11.72
CA MET A 481 8.35 14.56 10.38
C MET A 481 7.52 15.26 9.32
N TRP A 482 6.19 15.08 9.35
CA TRP A 482 5.27 15.78 8.46
C TRP A 482 5.36 17.31 8.58
N LEU A 483 5.48 17.82 9.81
CA LEU A 483 5.50 19.26 10.10
C LEU A 483 6.84 19.91 9.74
N TYR A 484 7.95 19.33 10.20
CA TYR A 484 9.27 19.95 10.15
C TYR A 484 10.18 19.37 9.07
N GLY A 485 9.90 18.16 8.61
CA GLY A 485 10.81 17.37 7.77
C GLY A 485 11.48 16.26 8.58
N TYR A 486 12.00 15.26 7.87
CA TYR A 486 12.70 14.11 8.48
C TYR A 486 13.88 14.58 9.33
N SER A 487 14.87 15.25 8.74
CA SER A 487 16.14 15.55 9.41
C SER A 487 15.97 16.55 10.56
N GLU A 488 15.06 17.52 10.40
CA GLU A 488 14.76 18.52 11.42
C GLU A 488 14.08 17.91 12.66
N THR A 489 13.23 16.89 12.48
CA THR A 489 12.58 16.18 13.60
C THR A 489 13.61 15.59 14.57
N PHE A 490 14.65 14.94 14.04
CA PHE A 490 15.69 14.35 14.87
C PHE A 490 16.60 15.40 15.50
N ARG A 491 16.85 16.53 14.80
CA ARG A 491 17.65 17.64 15.35
C ARG A 491 16.95 18.30 16.55
N ARG A 492 15.63 18.46 16.47
CA ARG A 492 14.81 19.07 17.53
C ARG A 492 14.68 18.17 18.76
N GLY A 493 14.56 16.86 18.54
CA GLY A 493 14.42 15.90 19.64
C GLY A 493 13.25 16.23 20.57
N GLU A 494 12.18 16.83 20.05
CA GLU A 494 10.98 17.23 20.80
C GLU A 494 10.07 16.06 21.14
N VAL A 495 10.26 14.91 20.46
CA VAL A 495 9.45 13.71 20.64
C VAL A 495 10.27 12.59 21.27
N LEU A 496 9.77 12.02 22.37
CA LEU A 496 10.33 10.88 23.07
C LEU A 496 9.47 9.64 22.80
N TYR A 497 10.10 8.57 22.32
CA TYR A 497 9.41 7.30 22.09
C TYR A 497 9.33 6.50 23.40
N LEU A 498 8.11 6.26 23.92
CA LEU A 498 7.91 5.51 25.16
C LEU A 498 6.97 4.33 24.92
N TYR A 499 7.54 3.14 24.70
CA TYR A 499 6.78 1.92 24.37
C TYR A 499 5.77 1.47 25.44
N LYS A 500 5.91 1.95 26.68
CA LYS A 500 4.92 1.77 27.75
C LYS A 500 4.72 3.07 28.49
N LEU A 501 3.48 3.54 28.51
CA LEU A 501 3.06 4.53 29.49
C LEU A 501 3.06 3.87 30.88
N PRO A 502 3.47 4.58 31.95
CA PRO A 502 3.40 4.12 33.33
C PRO A 502 2.11 3.34 33.61
N ASP A 503 2.22 2.25 34.36
CA ASP A 503 1.04 1.65 34.95
C ASP A 503 0.43 2.64 35.95
N HIS A 504 -0.77 3.12 35.58
CA HIS A 504 -1.60 4.06 36.33
C HIS A 504 -1.09 5.51 36.29
N PHE A 505 -1.80 6.35 35.53
CA PHE A 505 -2.04 7.76 35.91
C PHE A 505 -2.88 7.78 37.22
N GLY A 506 -2.38 7.19 38.31
CA GLY A 506 -2.99 7.26 39.65
C GLY A 506 -4.19 6.35 40.01
N TYR A 507 -4.62 5.38 39.19
CA TYR A 507 -5.73 4.48 39.54
C TYR A 507 -5.35 3.38 40.54
N GLY A 508 -5.37 3.73 41.84
CA GLY A 508 -5.17 2.85 42.99
C GLY A 508 -4.33 3.55 44.07
N ASN A 509 -4.72 3.44 45.34
CA ASN A 509 -4.10 4.11 46.50
C ASN A 509 -2.59 4.34 46.34
N VAL A 510 -2.23 5.62 46.22
CA VAL A 510 -0.90 6.09 45.83
C VAL A 510 0.05 5.99 47.03
N THR A 511 1.04 5.11 46.95
CA THR A 511 2.37 5.43 47.49
C THR A 511 3.05 6.32 46.47
N CYS A 512 3.35 7.57 46.82
CA CYS A 512 4.18 8.44 46.00
C CYS A 512 5.50 7.70 45.73
N PHE A 513 5.70 7.23 44.50
CA PHE A 513 6.95 6.59 44.15
C PHE A 513 8.04 7.66 44.15
N SER A 514 9.12 7.39 44.87
CA SER A 514 10.27 8.28 44.84
C SER A 514 10.78 8.38 43.40
N LYS A 515 11.20 9.58 42.99
CA LYS A 515 11.70 9.94 41.65
C LYS A 515 12.71 8.93 41.06
N ASN A 516 13.35 8.11 41.89
CA ASN A 516 14.39 7.16 41.50
C ASN A 516 13.84 5.76 41.13
N GLU A 517 12.79 5.25 41.78
CA GLU A 517 12.26 3.88 41.52
C GLU A 517 11.54 3.77 40.18
N TYR A 518 10.91 4.85 39.72
CA TYR A 518 10.15 4.88 38.48
C TYR A 518 11.07 4.92 37.25
N ILE A 519 12.17 5.67 37.34
CA ILE A 519 13.12 5.79 36.24
C ILE A 519 13.93 4.50 36.09
N GLU A 520 14.35 3.88 37.20
CA GLU A 520 15.02 2.56 37.16
C GLU A 520 14.17 1.48 36.46
N ARG A 521 12.83 1.47 36.65
CA ARG A 521 11.95 0.46 36.02
C ARG A 521 11.66 0.70 34.54
N ILE A 522 11.68 1.96 34.07
CA ILE A 522 11.56 2.30 32.64
C ILE A 522 12.88 2.07 31.91
N GLU A 523 14.00 2.45 32.52
CA GLU A 523 15.35 2.20 32.00
C GLU A 523 15.63 0.72 31.80
N HIS A 524 15.11 -0.14 32.68
CA HIS A 524 15.34 -1.58 32.59
C HIS A 524 14.56 -2.28 31.47
N ASN A 525 13.53 -1.64 30.88
CA ASN A 525 12.60 -2.29 29.95
C ASN A 525 12.59 -1.72 28.51
N ILE A 526 13.12 -0.51 28.25
CA ILE A 526 12.86 0.21 26.98
C ILE A 526 14.14 0.85 26.40
N PHE A 527 15.19 0.05 26.16
CA PHE A 527 16.49 0.47 25.59
C PHE A 527 17.40 1.22 26.56
N GLY A 528 18.70 0.92 26.52
CA GLY A 528 19.75 1.52 27.34
C GLY A 528 20.06 3.01 27.06
N TYR A 529 19.04 3.85 26.99
CA TYR A 529 19.17 5.30 27.00
C TYR A 529 19.20 5.80 28.44
N LYS A 530 20.41 6.02 28.97
CA LYS A 530 20.72 6.66 30.26
C LYS A 530 20.17 8.11 30.43
N GLU A 531 19.38 8.63 29.49
CA GLU A 531 19.02 10.06 29.43
C GLU A 531 17.60 10.39 29.89
N LEU A 532 16.75 9.40 30.13
CA LEU A 532 15.38 9.63 30.63
C LEU A 532 15.35 10.27 32.02
N HIS A 533 16.41 10.07 32.83
CA HIS A 533 16.59 10.73 34.13
C HIS A 533 16.60 12.27 34.08
N LYS A 534 16.84 12.88 32.91
CA LYS A 534 16.96 14.34 32.78
C LYS A 534 15.62 15.06 32.77
N TYR A 535 14.52 14.39 32.42
CA TYR A 535 13.22 15.05 32.22
C TYR A 535 12.30 14.86 33.42
N TYR A 536 11.71 15.96 33.90
CA TYR A 536 10.73 15.92 34.98
C TYR A 536 9.34 15.61 34.42
N TYR A 537 8.49 14.87 35.16
CA TYR A 537 7.14 14.48 34.70
C TYR A 537 6.25 15.66 34.20
N PRO A 538 6.30 16.86 34.80
CA PRO A 538 5.61 18.06 34.32
C PRO A 538 6.11 18.62 32.98
N GLU A 539 7.25 18.13 32.46
CA GLU A 539 7.80 18.53 31.17
C GLU A 539 7.32 17.59 30.04
N LEU A 540 6.54 16.56 30.37
CA LEU A 540 6.06 15.56 29.42
C LEU A 540 4.63 15.88 28.99
N LEU A 541 4.38 15.85 27.67
CA LEU A 541 3.05 16.00 27.08
C LEU A 541 2.62 14.68 26.44
N VAL A 542 1.40 14.23 26.73
CA VAL A 542 0.85 12.99 26.16
C VAL A 542 -0.16 13.33 25.09
N ILE A 543 0.11 12.91 23.85
CA ILE A 543 -0.86 13.01 22.75
C ILE A 543 -1.70 11.73 22.73
N VAL A 544 -3.03 11.90 22.77
CA VAL A 544 -4.00 10.82 22.65
C VAL A 544 -4.91 11.10 21.45
N PRO A 545 -4.67 10.47 20.28
CA PRO A 545 -5.56 10.57 19.14
C PRO A 545 -6.73 9.59 19.28
N ASP A 546 -7.92 9.98 18.82
CA ASP A 546 -9.13 9.11 18.89
C ASP A 546 -8.91 7.76 18.19
N TYR A 547 -8.19 7.77 17.05
CA TYR A 547 -7.78 6.54 16.33
C TYR A 547 -7.12 5.51 17.25
N ALA A 548 -6.23 5.94 18.14
CA ALA A 548 -5.52 5.02 19.03
C ALA A 548 -6.54 4.31 19.92
N ILE A 549 -7.50 5.04 20.48
CA ILE A 549 -8.53 4.49 21.34
C ILE A 549 -9.45 3.53 20.57
N GLU A 550 -9.98 3.98 19.42
CA GLU A 550 -10.90 3.17 18.62
C GLU A 550 -10.23 1.89 18.10
N MET A 551 -8.95 1.96 17.73
CA MET A 551 -8.16 0.79 17.33
C MET A 551 -8.08 -0.27 18.43
N TYR A 552 -7.84 0.14 19.69
CA TYR A 552 -7.73 -0.82 20.80
C TYR A 552 -9.08 -1.37 21.27
N GLU A 553 -10.11 -0.51 21.32
CA GLU A 553 -11.43 -0.89 21.83
C GLU A 553 -12.24 -1.70 20.83
N LYS A 554 -12.16 -1.34 19.54
CA LYS A 554 -13.10 -1.85 18.53
C LYS A 554 -12.49 -2.88 17.59
N VAL A 555 -11.17 -3.08 17.57
CA VAL A 555 -10.53 -4.16 16.78
C VAL A 555 -10.20 -5.33 17.71
N PRO A 556 -10.88 -6.48 17.60
CA PRO A 556 -10.63 -7.64 18.47
C PRO A 556 -9.17 -8.11 18.45
N LEU A 557 -8.46 -7.88 17.34
CA LEU A 557 -7.05 -8.25 17.20
C LEU A 557 -6.07 -7.34 17.97
N PHE A 558 -6.47 -6.11 18.33
CA PHE A 558 -5.59 -5.11 18.93
C PHE A 558 -5.84 -4.88 20.43
N ASN A 559 -6.94 -5.39 20.99
CA ASN A 559 -7.31 -5.22 22.41
C ASN A 559 -6.27 -5.73 23.44
N LYS A 560 -5.27 -6.52 23.00
CA LYS A 560 -4.20 -7.11 23.85
C LYS A 560 -2.82 -6.43 23.70
N VAL A 561 -2.67 -5.44 22.84
CA VAL A 561 -1.34 -4.96 22.42
C VAL A 561 -1.02 -3.53 22.90
N ALA A 562 -2.01 -2.68 23.19
CA ALA A 562 -1.76 -1.42 23.91
C ALA A 562 -2.97 -0.86 24.68
N ARG A 563 -2.78 0.30 25.30
CA ARG A 563 -3.29 0.68 26.63
C ARG A 563 -4.16 1.97 26.64
N PHE A 564 -4.82 2.32 25.54
CA PHE A 564 -5.77 3.43 25.53
C PHE A 564 -7.17 2.94 25.23
N ARG A 565 -7.94 2.67 26.28
CA ARG A 565 -9.37 2.39 26.26
C ARG A 565 -10.17 3.67 26.43
N TYR A 566 -11.45 3.64 26.10
CA TYR A 566 -12.36 4.74 26.45
C TYR A 566 -12.38 4.97 27.97
N THR A 567 -12.23 3.90 28.74
CA THR A 567 -12.09 3.98 30.20
C THR A 567 -10.82 4.73 30.61
N ASP A 568 -9.68 4.45 29.98
CA ASP A 568 -8.40 5.13 30.28
C ASP A 568 -8.49 6.63 29.96
N GLU A 569 -9.22 6.98 28.91
CA GLU A 569 -9.46 8.36 28.54
C GLU A 569 -10.44 9.08 29.48
N MET A 570 -11.55 8.44 29.86
CA MET A 570 -12.47 8.99 30.86
C MET A 570 -11.76 9.21 32.18
N MET A 571 -10.91 8.27 32.54
CA MET A 571 -9.98 8.35 33.65
C MET A 571 -9.06 9.57 33.51
N LEU A 572 -8.30 9.70 32.42
CA LEU A 572 -7.42 10.86 32.19
C LEU A 572 -8.13 12.22 32.27
N ARG A 573 -9.40 12.29 31.87
CA ARG A 573 -10.22 13.52 32.02
C ARG A 573 -10.64 13.81 33.45
N ALA A 574 -10.88 12.77 34.24
CA ALA A 574 -11.30 12.87 35.63
C ALA A 574 -10.13 12.99 36.60
N ASP A 575 -8.90 12.77 36.14
CA ASP A 575 -7.68 12.81 36.94
C ASP A 575 -7.25 14.25 37.24
N HIS A 576 -7.31 14.65 38.51
CA HIS A 576 -6.86 15.96 38.98
C HIS A 576 -5.35 16.16 38.86
N SER A 577 -4.56 15.09 38.68
CA SER A 577 -3.13 15.16 38.42
C SER A 577 -2.78 15.36 36.95
N VAL A 578 -3.77 15.61 36.08
CA VAL A 578 -3.56 15.82 34.64
C VAL A 578 -4.36 17.02 34.14
N ASN A 579 -3.69 17.97 33.49
CA ASN A 579 -4.31 19.09 32.81
C ASN A 579 -4.51 18.80 31.32
N SER A 580 -5.73 19.02 30.83
CA SER A 580 -6.00 19.06 29.39
C SER A 580 -5.51 20.37 28.80
N ILE A 581 -4.48 20.34 27.95
CA ILE A 581 -3.93 21.52 27.27
C ILE A 581 -4.63 21.76 25.94
N TYR A 582 -4.98 20.68 25.24
CA TYR A 582 -5.67 20.76 23.97
C TYR A 582 -6.79 19.73 23.92
N TYR A 583 -7.95 20.19 23.50
CA TYR A 583 -9.13 19.36 23.34
C TYR A 583 -9.75 19.65 21.97
N GLY A 584 -9.30 18.91 20.96
CA GLY A 584 -9.81 18.99 19.59
C GLY A 584 -10.86 17.92 19.31
N SER A 585 -11.41 17.96 18.09
CA SER A 585 -12.41 16.98 17.65
C SER A 585 -11.88 15.55 17.59
N ASN A 586 -10.57 15.36 17.36
CA ASN A 586 -9.97 14.04 17.08
C ASN A 586 -8.62 13.78 17.75
N LEU A 587 -8.11 14.74 18.52
CA LEU A 587 -6.83 14.66 19.18
C LEU A 587 -6.87 15.46 20.48
N ARG A 588 -6.25 14.90 21.51
CA ARG A 588 -6.19 15.49 22.85
C ARG A 588 -4.75 15.50 23.33
N VAL A 589 -4.41 16.54 24.07
CA VAL A 589 -3.09 16.67 24.68
C VAL A 589 -3.24 16.93 26.16
N TYR A 590 -2.58 16.07 26.92
CA TYR A 590 -2.59 16.05 28.36
C TYR A 590 -1.20 16.38 28.90
N LYS A 591 -1.16 17.14 29.99
CA LYS A 591 0.05 17.45 30.75
C LYS A 591 -0.11 17.00 32.18
N PRO A 592 0.73 16.10 32.68
CA PRO A 592 0.75 15.78 34.08
C PRO A 592 1.08 16.99 34.95
N ILE A 593 0.36 17.12 36.05
CA ILE A 593 0.61 18.08 37.12
C ILE A 593 1.45 17.33 38.17
N PRO A 594 2.55 17.92 38.65
CA PRO A 594 3.27 17.32 39.76
C PRO A 594 2.32 17.22 40.96
N CYS A 595 2.30 16.05 41.62
CA CYS A 595 1.64 15.95 42.92
C CYS A 595 2.39 16.89 43.87
N ASP A 596 1.71 17.92 44.38
CA ASP A 596 2.26 18.73 45.45
C ASP A 596 2.43 17.79 46.66
N ASN A 597 3.69 17.60 47.07
CA ASN A 597 4.00 16.98 48.36
C ASN A 597 3.59 17.98 49.45
N ASN A 598 2.31 17.97 49.84
CA ASN A 598 1.89 18.55 51.11
C ASN A 598 1.68 17.43 52.13
#